data_AF-A0A2A4EA49-F1
#
_entry.id   AF-A0A2A4EA49-F1
#
_cell.length_a   1.000
_cell.length_b   1.000
_cell.length_c   1.000
_cell.angle_alpha   90.00
_cell.angle_beta   90.00
_cell.angle_gamma   90.00
#
_symmetry.space_group_name_H-M   'P 1'
#
loop_
_entity.id
_entity.type
_entity.pdbx_description
1 polymer ?
#
loop_
_entity_poly.entity_id
_entity_poly.type
_entity_poly.pdbx_seq_one_letter_code
_entity_poly.pdbx_strand_id
1 'polypeptide(L)'
;MSRSKRTRTERTGVLLAVASVLAGGVAWVLFGGAAFALVREQLHLSCSMGAPGSEGADTWTCADGIGYLGVAVILGLMWFVAVVVGGLVALLVRSDGAARACLVVLAAASVAWILGWTRYGSATLVGDEYAPMSGVAYWNQAVGPAAVAAITGVVVGAASAAMTGRASWILGIAAPVALVVSVVLQPGLIVCLAPATGLLAAAAARGSDPTVRSLGTRGLALS
;
A
#
# COMPACT_ATOMS: atom_id res chain seq x y z
N MET A 1 -34.40 6.88 -18.20
CA MET A 1 -33.17 6.15 -18.63
C MET A 1 -33.51 4.68 -18.83
N SER A 2 -33.19 4.09 -19.99
CA SER A 2 -33.52 2.68 -20.26
C SER A 2 -32.71 1.73 -19.37
N ARG A 3 -33.33 0.62 -18.97
CA ARG A 3 -32.76 -0.42 -18.09
C ARG A 3 -31.38 -0.92 -18.56
N SER A 4 -31.13 -0.94 -19.88
CA SER A 4 -29.85 -1.41 -20.45
C SER A 4 -28.66 -0.48 -20.13
N LYS A 5 -28.86 0.84 -20.08
CA LYS A 5 -27.78 1.79 -19.76
C LYS A 5 -27.28 1.61 -18.32
N ARG A 6 -28.17 1.29 -17.37
CA ARG A 6 -27.82 1.09 -15.96
C ARG A 6 -26.91 -0.13 -15.77
N THR A 7 -27.22 -1.24 -16.44
CA THR A 7 -26.45 -2.50 -16.33
C THR A 7 -25.03 -2.39 -16.90
N ARG A 8 -24.82 -1.55 -17.92
CA ARG A 8 -23.49 -1.38 -18.54
C ARG A 8 -22.53 -0.62 -17.64
N THR A 9 -22.99 0.49 -17.03
CA THR A 9 -22.17 1.32 -16.14
C THR A 9 -21.76 0.57 -14.88
N GLU A 10 -22.67 -0.21 -14.30
CA GLU A 10 -22.41 -1.04 -13.11
C GLU A 10 -21.32 -2.08 -13.39
N ARG A 11 -21.39 -2.78 -14.53
CA ARG A 11 -20.34 -3.73 -14.95
C ARG A 11 -18.98 -3.07 -15.16
N THR A 12 -18.94 -1.87 -15.72
CA THR A 12 -17.67 -1.16 -15.94
C THR A 12 -17.01 -0.77 -14.60
N GLY A 13 -17.78 -0.34 -13.60
CA GLY A 13 -17.24 -0.02 -12.27
C GLY A 13 -16.63 -1.23 -11.57
N VAL A 14 -17.30 -2.38 -11.64
CA VAL A 14 -16.81 -3.65 -11.09
C VAL A 14 -15.51 -4.10 -11.78
N LEU A 15 -15.48 -4.09 -13.12
CA LEU A 15 -14.29 -4.51 -13.88
C LEU A 15 -13.08 -3.61 -13.62
N LEU A 16 -13.28 -2.30 -13.54
CA LEU A 16 -12.22 -1.37 -13.18
C LEU A 16 -11.71 -1.64 -11.75
N ALA A 17 -12.61 -1.88 -10.80
CA ALA A 17 -12.23 -2.20 -9.43
C ALA A 17 -11.38 -3.49 -9.35
N VAL A 18 -11.81 -4.56 -10.01
CA VAL A 18 -11.03 -5.81 -10.08
C VAL A 18 -9.68 -5.60 -10.75
N ALA A 19 -9.64 -4.90 -11.88
CA ALA A 19 -8.40 -4.61 -12.59
C ALA A 19 -7.42 -3.79 -11.74
N SER A 20 -7.91 -2.81 -10.95
CA SER A 20 -7.07 -2.02 -10.04
C SER A 20 -6.45 -2.89 -8.94
N VAL A 21 -7.21 -3.81 -8.32
CA VAL A 21 -6.66 -4.73 -7.32
C VAL A 21 -5.60 -5.63 -7.93
N LEU A 22 -5.88 -6.23 -9.09
CA LEU A 22 -4.93 -7.11 -9.78
C LEU A 22 -3.68 -6.36 -10.22
N ALA A 23 -3.81 -5.13 -10.73
CA ALA A 23 -2.67 -4.30 -11.10
C ALA A 23 -1.77 -4.00 -9.91
N GLY A 24 -2.34 -3.68 -8.75
CA GLY A 24 -1.60 -3.52 -7.49
C GLY A 24 -0.90 -4.82 -7.07
N GLY A 25 -1.57 -5.97 -7.25
CA GLY A 25 -1.00 -7.28 -6.99
C GLY A 25 0.20 -7.63 -7.90
N VAL A 26 0.08 -7.37 -9.21
CA VAL A 26 1.13 -7.60 -10.21
C VAL A 26 2.32 -6.66 -10.00
N ALA A 27 2.06 -5.39 -9.65
CA ALA A 27 3.13 -4.43 -9.39
C ALA A 27 4.08 -4.92 -8.28
N TRP A 28 3.56 -5.55 -7.21
CA TRP A 28 4.43 -6.19 -6.22
C TRP A 28 5.34 -7.27 -6.84
N VAL A 29 4.79 -8.18 -7.64
CA VAL A 29 5.58 -9.27 -8.24
C VAL A 29 6.74 -8.73 -9.08
N LEU A 30 6.52 -7.63 -9.79
CA LEU A 30 7.54 -7.02 -10.66
C LEU A 30 8.61 -6.26 -9.88
N PHE A 31 8.23 -5.56 -8.81
CA PHE A 31 9.12 -4.64 -8.11
C PHE A 31 9.55 -5.14 -6.72
N GLY A 32 9.20 -6.37 -6.38
CA GLY A 32 9.28 -6.82 -5.01
C GLY A 32 10.68 -7.00 -4.44
N GLY A 33 11.68 -7.13 -5.32
CA GLY A 33 13.09 -7.11 -4.93
C GLY A 33 13.50 -5.86 -4.16
N ALA A 34 12.81 -4.72 -4.34
CA ALA A 34 13.08 -3.49 -3.59
C ALA A 34 12.87 -3.65 -2.07
N ALA A 35 11.98 -4.56 -1.64
CA ALA A 35 11.77 -4.83 -0.21
C ALA A 35 13.03 -5.40 0.45
N PHE A 36 13.82 -6.18 -0.29
CA PHE A 36 15.08 -6.74 0.20
C PHE A 36 16.10 -5.62 0.50
N ALA A 37 16.23 -4.64 -0.40
CA ALA A 37 17.11 -3.49 -0.19
C ALA A 37 16.73 -2.68 1.05
N LEU A 38 15.43 -2.45 1.28
CA LEU A 38 14.97 -1.78 2.52
C LEU A 38 15.32 -2.60 3.76
N VAL A 39 14.96 -3.88 3.77
CA VAL A 39 15.09 -4.76 4.94
C VAL A 39 16.56 -4.97 5.33
N ARG A 40 17.43 -5.20 4.35
CA ARG A 40 18.84 -5.51 4.58
C ARG A 40 19.72 -4.27 4.70
N GLU A 41 19.61 -3.35 3.75
CA GLU A 41 20.59 -2.26 3.60
C GLU A 41 20.21 -0.99 4.37
N GLN A 42 18.94 -0.83 4.74
CA GLN A 42 18.47 0.38 5.44
C GLN A 42 17.98 0.09 6.85
N LEU A 43 17.21 -1.00 7.04
CA LEU A 43 16.69 -1.39 8.34
C LEU A 43 17.57 -2.38 9.08
N HIS A 44 18.53 -3.00 8.40
CA HIS A 44 19.48 -3.98 8.95
C HIS A 44 18.81 -5.11 9.75
N LEU A 45 17.64 -5.58 9.27
CA LEU A 45 16.91 -6.64 9.95
C LEU A 45 17.71 -7.94 9.88
N SER A 46 17.88 -8.59 11.03
CA SER A 46 18.74 -9.77 11.18
C SER A 46 20.20 -9.49 10.83
N CYS A 47 20.68 -8.28 11.15
CA CYS A 47 22.09 -7.90 11.06
C CYS A 47 22.62 -7.44 12.42
N SER A 48 23.94 -7.49 12.58
CA SER A 48 24.68 -7.00 13.73
C SER A 48 26.02 -6.38 13.32
N MET A 49 26.54 -5.46 14.13
CA MET A 49 27.94 -5.03 14.04
C MET A 49 28.78 -5.76 15.08
N GLY A 50 30.05 -6.01 14.76
CA GLY A 50 31.02 -6.59 15.70
C GLY A 50 31.50 -5.56 16.72
N ALA A 51 32.05 -6.04 17.84
CA ALA A 51 32.63 -5.18 18.86
C ALA A 51 33.81 -4.34 18.29
N PRO A 52 34.08 -3.14 18.83
CA PRO A 52 35.22 -2.33 18.40
C PRO A 52 36.54 -3.11 18.42
N GLY A 53 37.27 -3.08 17.31
CA GLY A 53 38.52 -3.83 17.13
C GLY A 53 38.37 -5.29 16.67
N SER A 54 37.13 -5.78 16.47
CA SER A 54 36.88 -7.07 15.82
C SER A 54 36.80 -6.94 14.29
N GLU A 55 36.84 -8.08 13.58
CA GLU A 55 36.73 -8.14 12.11
C GLU A 55 35.39 -7.55 11.58
N GLY A 56 34.35 -7.50 12.41
CA GLY A 56 33.05 -6.91 12.08
C GLY A 56 32.81 -5.51 12.64
N ALA A 57 33.84 -4.86 13.19
CA ALA A 57 33.71 -3.48 13.67
C ALA A 57 33.34 -2.54 12.49
N ASP A 58 32.46 -1.59 12.74
CA ASP A 58 32.00 -0.57 11.79
C ASP A 58 31.37 -1.11 10.49
N THR A 59 31.06 -2.42 10.43
CA THR A 59 30.49 -3.07 9.25
C THR A 59 29.32 -3.97 9.62
N TRP A 60 28.26 -3.92 8.82
CA TRP A 60 27.09 -4.76 9.03
C TRP A 60 27.34 -6.19 8.54
N THR A 61 27.21 -7.14 9.46
CA THR A 61 27.12 -8.57 9.13
C THR A 61 25.65 -8.98 9.19
N CYS A 62 25.10 -9.37 8.04
CA CYS A 62 23.69 -9.70 7.90
C CYS A 62 23.47 -11.19 7.68
N ALA A 63 22.27 -11.66 8.02
CA ALA A 63 21.80 -12.98 7.63
C ALA A 63 21.92 -13.21 6.12
N ASP A 64 22.05 -14.48 5.73
CA ASP A 64 22.04 -14.89 4.33
C ASP A 64 20.63 -14.80 3.71
N GLY A 65 20.51 -15.16 2.43
CA GLY A 65 19.21 -15.13 1.74
C GLY A 65 18.13 -16.01 2.39
N ILE A 66 18.53 -17.11 3.04
CA ILE A 66 17.59 -18.03 3.73
C ILE A 66 17.01 -17.35 4.97
N GLY A 67 17.82 -16.57 5.69
CA GLY A 67 17.38 -15.75 6.82
C GLY A 67 16.23 -14.78 6.48
N TYR A 68 16.10 -14.36 5.23
CA TYR A 68 15.03 -13.47 4.79
C TYR A 68 13.77 -14.17 4.26
N LEU A 69 13.74 -15.51 4.20
CA LEU A 69 12.52 -16.24 3.80
C LEU A 69 11.35 -15.95 4.74
N GLY A 70 11.60 -15.84 6.05
CA GLY A 70 10.56 -15.46 7.01
C GLY A 70 9.94 -14.09 6.71
N VAL A 71 10.77 -13.12 6.35
CA VAL A 71 10.32 -11.78 5.92
C VAL A 71 9.46 -11.87 4.67
N ALA A 72 9.91 -12.62 3.66
CA ALA A 72 9.16 -12.81 2.42
C ALA A 72 7.79 -13.46 2.67
N VAL A 73 7.71 -14.46 3.55
CA VAL A 73 6.45 -15.12 3.93
C VAL A 73 5.51 -14.15 4.64
N ILE A 74 5.99 -13.41 5.63
CA ILE A 74 5.17 -12.48 6.42
C ILE A 74 4.60 -11.35 5.53
N LEU A 75 5.44 -10.76 4.67
CA LEU A 75 5.01 -9.67 3.79
C LEU A 75 4.14 -10.20 2.63
N GLY A 76 4.50 -11.37 2.10
CA GLY A 76 3.75 -12.07 1.07
C GLY A 76 2.35 -12.51 1.53
N LEU A 77 2.18 -12.88 2.80
CA LEU A 77 0.88 -13.24 3.34
C LEU A 77 -0.12 -12.07 3.27
N MET A 78 0.29 -10.88 3.71
CA MET A 78 -0.60 -9.71 3.64
C MET A 78 -0.88 -9.29 2.19
N TRP A 79 0.11 -9.37 1.30
CA TRP A 79 -0.10 -9.18 -0.14
C TRP A 79 -1.17 -10.14 -0.68
N PHE A 80 -1.05 -11.44 -0.37
CA PHE A 80 -1.97 -12.47 -0.82
C PHE A 80 -3.39 -12.20 -0.32
N VAL A 81 -3.53 -11.90 0.98
CA VAL A 81 -4.81 -11.52 1.60
C VAL A 81 -5.39 -10.29 0.92
N ALA A 82 -4.60 -9.23 0.71
CA ALA A 82 -5.05 -7.99 0.09
C ALA A 82 -5.56 -8.21 -1.35
N VAL A 83 -4.84 -8.97 -2.17
CA VAL A 83 -5.20 -9.23 -3.57
C VAL A 83 -6.41 -10.16 -3.68
N VAL A 84 -6.40 -11.29 -2.97
CA VAL A 84 -7.47 -12.29 -3.08
C VAL A 84 -8.76 -11.78 -2.45
N VAL A 85 -8.70 -11.32 -1.19
CA VAL A 85 -9.90 -10.80 -0.50
C VAL A 85 -10.37 -9.53 -1.18
N GLY A 86 -9.46 -8.63 -1.58
CA GLY A 86 -9.79 -7.42 -2.33
C GLY A 86 -10.48 -7.70 -3.65
N GLY A 87 -9.98 -8.66 -4.42
CA GLY A 87 -10.59 -9.07 -5.70
C GLY A 87 -11.98 -9.66 -5.50
N LEU A 88 -12.15 -10.52 -4.49
CA LEU A 88 -13.45 -11.09 -4.12
C LEU A 88 -14.44 -10.01 -3.68
N VAL A 89 -14.00 -9.05 -2.84
CA VAL A 89 -14.84 -7.92 -2.42
C VAL A 89 -15.25 -7.07 -3.62
N ALA A 90 -14.29 -6.73 -4.50
CA ALA A 90 -14.54 -5.92 -5.69
C ALA A 90 -15.53 -6.59 -6.66
N LEU A 91 -15.51 -7.92 -6.76
CA LEU A 91 -16.36 -8.70 -7.66
C LEU A 91 -17.73 -9.04 -7.07
N LEU A 92 -17.78 -9.51 -5.82
CA LEU A 92 -18.94 -10.18 -5.25
C LEU A 92 -19.83 -9.26 -4.40
N VAL A 93 -19.29 -8.17 -3.84
CA VAL A 93 -20.08 -7.27 -2.99
C VAL A 93 -20.94 -6.34 -3.85
N ARG A 94 -22.26 -6.50 -3.73
CA ARG A 94 -23.25 -5.76 -4.53
C ARG A 94 -23.44 -4.32 -4.08
N SER A 95 -23.35 -4.05 -2.77
CA SER A 95 -23.47 -2.70 -2.23
C SER A 95 -22.17 -1.93 -2.45
N ASP A 96 -22.22 -0.84 -3.22
CA ASP A 96 -21.05 0.01 -3.46
C ASP A 96 -20.50 0.60 -2.15
N GLY A 97 -21.36 1.03 -1.23
CA GLY A 97 -20.92 1.53 0.08
C GLY A 97 -20.17 0.48 0.89
N ALA A 98 -20.69 -0.75 0.94
CA ALA A 98 -20.04 -1.85 1.65
C ALA A 98 -18.72 -2.26 0.98
N ALA A 99 -18.70 -2.38 -0.35
CA ALA A 99 -17.49 -2.71 -1.10
C ALA A 99 -16.40 -1.66 -0.87
N ARG A 100 -16.74 -0.37 -0.95
CA ARG A 100 -15.82 0.75 -0.68
C ARG A 100 -15.24 0.67 0.73
N ALA A 101 -16.09 0.50 1.75
CA ALA A 101 -15.64 0.39 3.13
C ALA A 101 -14.68 -0.79 3.33
N CYS A 102 -15.05 -1.99 2.83
CA CYS A 102 -14.20 -3.18 2.94
C CYS A 102 -12.84 -3.00 2.24
N LEU A 103 -12.83 -2.42 1.02
CA LEU A 103 -11.59 -2.18 0.28
C LEU A 103 -10.68 -1.18 0.99
N VAL A 104 -11.24 -0.10 1.55
CA VAL A 104 -10.47 0.87 2.34
C VAL A 104 -9.93 0.25 3.63
N VAL A 105 -10.73 -0.54 4.35
CA VAL A 105 -10.28 -1.27 5.55
C VAL A 105 -9.14 -2.22 5.21
N LEU A 106 -9.25 -2.95 4.10
CA LEU A 106 -8.19 -3.87 3.65
C LEU A 106 -6.92 -3.12 3.24
N ALA A 107 -7.06 -1.94 2.62
CA ALA A 107 -5.93 -1.07 2.30
C ALA A 107 -5.25 -0.56 3.57
N ALA A 108 -6.03 -0.09 4.54
CA ALA A 108 -5.55 0.36 5.84
C ALA A 108 -4.82 -0.77 6.60
N ALA A 109 -5.38 -1.98 6.60
CA ALA A 109 -4.76 -3.16 7.18
C ALA A 109 -3.43 -3.49 6.49
N SER A 110 -3.37 -3.42 5.16
CA SER A 110 -2.12 -3.65 4.40
C SER A 110 -1.04 -2.62 4.74
N VAL A 111 -1.41 -1.33 4.84
CA VAL A 111 -0.50 -0.25 5.25
C VAL A 111 -0.03 -0.44 6.70
N ALA A 112 -0.96 -0.71 7.62
CA ALA A 112 -0.64 -0.95 9.03
C ALA A 112 0.27 -2.17 9.20
N TRP A 113 0.05 -3.22 8.42
CA TRP A 113 0.87 -4.44 8.43
C TRP A 113 2.32 -4.14 8.08
N ILE A 114 2.59 -3.49 6.94
CA ILE A 114 3.98 -3.23 6.52
C ILE A 114 4.68 -2.23 7.44
N LEU A 115 4.01 -1.16 7.84
CA LEU A 115 4.60 -0.16 8.74
C LEU A 115 4.84 -0.75 10.13
N GLY A 116 3.86 -1.50 10.66
CA GLY A 116 3.96 -2.18 11.95
C GLY A 116 5.06 -3.23 11.95
N TRP A 117 5.10 -4.09 10.93
CA TRP A 117 6.09 -5.15 10.84
C TRP A 117 7.51 -4.61 10.64
N THR A 118 7.72 -3.65 9.73
CA THR A 118 9.06 -3.07 9.53
C THR A 118 9.54 -2.34 10.78
N ARG A 119 8.65 -1.65 11.50
CA ARG A 119 8.99 -1.00 12.76
C ARG A 119 9.32 -2.00 13.85
N TYR A 120 8.50 -3.05 14.00
CA TYR A 120 8.74 -4.13 14.95
C TYR A 120 10.05 -4.86 14.66
N GLY A 121 10.26 -5.26 13.41
CA GLY A 121 11.48 -5.92 12.97
C GLY A 121 12.70 -5.06 13.24
N SER A 122 12.63 -3.77 12.91
CA SER A 122 13.75 -2.87 13.16
C SER A 122 14.03 -2.68 14.66
N ALA A 123 13.00 -2.69 15.50
CA ALA A 123 13.16 -2.57 16.95
C ALA A 123 13.65 -3.85 17.65
N THR A 124 13.52 -5.03 17.04
CA THR A 124 13.70 -6.32 17.74
C THR A 124 14.64 -7.30 17.06
N LEU A 125 14.90 -7.12 15.76
CA LEU A 125 15.71 -8.03 14.95
C LEU A 125 17.03 -7.39 14.51
N VAL A 126 17.36 -6.20 15.01
CA VAL A 126 18.64 -5.53 14.76
C VAL A 126 19.51 -5.74 16.00
N GLY A 127 20.70 -6.31 15.83
CA GLY A 127 21.71 -6.37 16.89
C GLY A 127 22.41 -5.01 17.00
N ASP A 128 21.84 -4.09 17.76
CA ASP A 128 22.24 -2.68 17.80
C ASP A 128 23.25 -2.31 18.91
N GLU A 129 23.77 -3.30 19.66
CA GLU A 129 24.70 -3.08 20.78
C GLU A 129 25.92 -2.22 20.41
N TYR A 130 26.46 -2.42 19.21
CA TYR A 130 27.60 -1.66 18.67
C TYR A 130 27.22 -0.79 17.48
N ALA A 131 25.93 -0.67 17.17
CA ALA A 131 25.47 0.14 16.04
C ALA A 131 25.49 1.64 16.41
N PRO A 132 25.73 2.54 15.44
CA PRO A 132 25.77 3.98 15.70
C PRO A 132 24.40 4.58 16.05
N MET A 133 23.31 3.85 15.77
CA MET A 133 21.94 4.25 16.07
C MET A 133 21.10 3.03 16.46
N SER A 134 20.06 3.25 17.26
CA SER A 134 19.07 2.20 17.54
C SER A 134 18.31 1.81 16.27
N GLY A 135 17.79 0.58 16.24
CA GLY A 135 16.94 0.13 15.14
C GLY A 135 15.76 1.05 14.84
N VAL A 136 15.06 1.54 15.88
CA VAL A 136 13.94 2.49 15.68
C VAL A 136 14.37 3.79 14.99
N ALA A 137 15.59 4.27 15.25
CA ALA A 137 16.13 5.45 14.57
C ALA A 137 16.39 5.18 13.08
N TYR A 138 16.93 4.00 12.72
CA TYR A 138 17.03 3.56 11.32
C TYR A 138 15.67 3.52 10.63
N TRP A 139 14.65 2.96 11.30
CA TRP A 139 13.29 2.93 10.76
C TRP A 139 12.73 4.35 10.51
N ASN A 140 12.90 5.27 11.46
CA ASN A 140 12.42 6.65 11.28
C ASN A 140 13.12 7.35 10.12
N GLN A 141 14.43 7.14 9.95
CA GLN A 141 15.20 7.73 8.86
C GLN A 141 14.79 7.16 7.49
N ALA A 142 14.65 5.84 7.38
CA ALA A 142 14.37 5.17 6.11
C ALA A 142 12.87 5.23 5.74
N VAL A 143 11.98 4.96 6.69
CA VAL A 143 10.55 4.71 6.46
C VAL A 143 9.67 5.88 6.91
N GLY A 144 10.12 6.72 7.84
CA GLY A 144 9.31 7.79 8.44
C GLY A 144 8.59 8.70 7.45
N PRO A 145 9.28 9.33 6.48
CA PRO A 145 8.63 10.19 5.48
C PRO A 145 7.58 9.46 4.64
N ALA A 146 7.90 8.24 4.18
CA ALA A 146 6.98 7.40 3.43
C ALA A 146 5.77 6.96 4.27
N ALA A 147 5.98 6.67 5.57
CA ALA A 147 4.92 6.30 6.50
C ALA A 147 3.89 7.42 6.68
N VAL A 148 4.34 8.67 6.81
CA VAL A 148 3.44 9.84 6.89
C VAL A 148 2.59 9.97 5.63
N ALA A 149 3.20 9.83 4.45
CA ALA A 149 2.46 9.85 3.18
C ALA A 149 1.46 8.69 3.06
N ALA A 150 1.85 7.48 3.48
CA ALA A 150 0.97 6.31 3.46
C ALA A 150 -0.24 6.47 4.39
N ILE A 151 0.00 6.89 5.64
CA ILE A 151 -1.06 7.15 6.63
C ILE A 151 -2.02 8.22 6.11
N THR A 152 -1.48 9.30 5.53
CA THR A 152 -2.30 10.35 4.92
C THR A 152 -3.18 9.80 3.81
N GLY A 153 -2.62 8.97 2.92
CA GLY A 153 -3.38 8.30 1.86
C GLY A 153 -4.52 7.44 2.39
N VAL A 154 -4.30 6.68 3.46
CA VAL A 154 -5.34 5.88 4.12
C VAL A 154 -6.43 6.76 4.73
N VAL A 155 -6.06 7.82 5.44
CA VAL A 155 -7.02 8.76 6.05
C VAL A 155 -7.87 9.45 4.98
N VAL A 156 -7.26 9.88 3.88
CA VAL A 156 -7.95 10.47 2.73
C VAL A 156 -8.89 9.45 2.07
N GLY A 157 -8.47 8.18 1.95
CA GLY A 157 -9.30 7.09 1.44
C GLY A 157 -10.52 6.81 2.33
N ALA A 158 -10.33 6.80 3.65
CA ALA A 158 -11.42 6.67 4.62
C ALA A 158 -12.40 7.83 4.55
N ALA A 159 -11.90 9.06 4.47
CA ALA A 159 -12.74 10.25 4.27
C ALA A 159 -13.52 10.17 2.95
N SER A 160 -12.89 9.74 1.85
CA SER A 160 -13.58 9.51 0.57
C SER A 160 -14.76 8.55 0.74
N ALA A 161 -14.57 7.43 1.44
CA ALA A 161 -15.61 6.42 1.65
C ALA A 161 -16.82 6.94 2.45
N ALA A 162 -16.60 7.87 3.38
CA ALA A 162 -17.66 8.49 4.18
C ALA A 162 -18.43 9.60 3.45
N MET A 163 -17.93 10.09 2.31
CA MET A 163 -18.52 11.19 1.57
C MET A 163 -19.23 10.73 0.29
N THR A 164 -20.03 11.63 -0.29
CA THR A 164 -20.70 11.46 -1.58
C THR A 164 -20.37 12.62 -2.54
N GLY A 165 -20.63 12.44 -3.84
CA GLY A 165 -20.47 13.48 -4.85
C GLY A 165 -19.01 13.79 -5.22
N ARG A 166 -18.75 15.03 -5.66
CA ARG A 166 -17.45 15.44 -6.24
C ARG A 166 -16.28 15.33 -5.25
N ALA A 167 -16.51 15.68 -3.98
CA ALA A 167 -15.47 15.59 -2.95
C ALA A 167 -15.01 14.14 -2.74
N SER A 168 -15.95 13.18 -2.64
CA SER A 168 -15.65 11.75 -2.57
C SER A 168 -14.78 11.28 -3.73
N TRP A 169 -15.07 11.74 -4.95
CA TRP A 169 -14.29 11.37 -6.14
C TRP A 169 -12.86 11.94 -6.11
N ILE A 170 -12.70 13.22 -5.77
CA ILE A 170 -11.37 13.86 -5.68
C ILE A 170 -10.52 13.15 -4.62
N LEU A 171 -11.07 12.93 -3.42
CA LEU A 171 -10.38 12.24 -2.34
C LEU A 171 -10.07 10.78 -2.72
N GLY A 172 -10.98 10.12 -3.45
CA GLY A 172 -10.79 8.75 -3.93
C GLY A 172 -9.62 8.61 -4.90
N ILE A 173 -9.29 9.65 -5.68
CA ILE A 173 -8.11 9.68 -6.56
C ILE A 173 -6.86 10.12 -5.79
N ALA A 174 -6.98 11.09 -4.89
CA ALA A 174 -5.85 11.57 -4.10
C ALA A 174 -5.27 10.48 -3.19
N ALA A 175 -6.11 9.61 -2.64
CA ALA A 175 -5.70 8.52 -1.74
C ALA A 175 -4.67 7.55 -2.36
N PRO A 176 -4.91 6.91 -3.52
CA PRO A 176 -3.91 6.06 -4.17
C PRO A 176 -2.68 6.86 -4.63
N VAL A 177 -2.83 8.12 -5.05
CA VAL A 177 -1.67 8.97 -5.41
C VAL A 177 -0.75 9.17 -4.21
N ALA A 178 -1.28 9.40 -3.01
CA ALA A 178 -0.48 9.51 -1.80
C ALA A 178 0.29 8.21 -1.47
N LEU A 179 -0.31 7.04 -1.73
CA LEU A 179 0.40 5.76 -1.60
C LEU A 179 1.51 5.59 -2.65
N VAL A 180 1.29 6.04 -3.89
CA VAL A 180 2.33 6.07 -4.92
C VAL A 180 3.49 6.97 -4.50
N VAL A 181 3.20 8.15 -3.95
CA VAL A 181 4.25 9.04 -3.40
C VAL A 181 5.01 8.34 -2.27
N SER A 182 4.32 7.62 -1.38
CA SER A 182 4.96 6.83 -0.34
C SER A 182 5.92 5.77 -0.90
N VAL A 183 5.51 5.06 -1.96
CA VAL A 183 6.38 4.09 -2.66
C VAL A 183 7.58 4.78 -3.32
N VAL A 184 7.42 5.98 -3.89
CA VAL A 184 8.55 6.74 -4.46
C VAL A 184 9.54 7.16 -3.37
N LEU A 185 9.04 7.59 -2.20
CA LEU A 185 9.87 7.99 -1.06
C LEU A 185 10.61 6.79 -0.44
N GLN A 186 10.00 5.61 -0.44
CA GLN A 186 10.64 4.39 0.04
C GLN A 186 10.18 3.16 -0.79
N PRO A 187 10.92 2.82 -1.87
CA PRO A 187 10.55 1.74 -2.78
C PRO A 187 10.38 0.37 -2.11
N GLY A 188 11.09 0.11 -1.01
CA GLY A 188 10.97 -1.16 -0.31
C GLY A 188 9.61 -1.44 0.34
N LEU A 189 8.73 -0.44 0.47
CA LEU A 189 7.38 -0.63 1.00
C LEU A 189 6.38 -1.13 -0.06
N ILE A 190 6.81 -1.27 -1.33
CA ILE A 190 5.93 -1.61 -2.45
C ILE A 190 5.13 -2.90 -2.26
N VAL A 191 5.64 -3.85 -1.46
CA VAL A 191 4.99 -5.15 -1.16
C VAL A 191 3.55 -5.05 -0.69
N CYS A 192 3.28 -4.12 0.22
CA CYS A 192 1.96 -3.93 0.78
C CYS A 192 1.34 -2.61 0.32
N LEU A 193 2.14 -1.64 -0.14
CA LEU A 193 1.62 -0.37 -0.65
C LEU A 193 1.07 -0.49 -2.07
N ALA A 194 1.64 -1.33 -2.94
CA ALA A 194 1.06 -1.56 -4.27
C ALA A 194 -0.34 -2.18 -4.21
N PRO A 195 -0.59 -3.29 -3.48
CA PRO A 195 -1.95 -3.81 -3.33
C PRO A 195 -2.86 -2.83 -2.59
N ALA A 196 -2.39 -2.10 -1.57
CA ALA A 196 -3.18 -1.06 -0.92
C ALA A 196 -3.60 0.06 -1.89
N THR A 197 -2.70 0.46 -2.80
CA THR A 197 -3.00 1.44 -3.86
C THR A 197 -4.09 0.91 -4.79
N GLY A 198 -3.97 -0.36 -5.21
CA GLY A 198 -4.99 -1.03 -6.01
C GLY A 198 -6.35 -1.10 -5.33
N LEU A 199 -6.38 -1.38 -4.01
CA LEU A 199 -7.58 -1.41 -3.19
C LEU A 199 -8.25 -0.02 -3.07
N LEU A 200 -7.47 1.04 -2.84
CA LEU A 200 -7.99 2.41 -2.79
C LEU A 200 -8.50 2.88 -4.16
N ALA A 201 -7.79 2.56 -5.24
CA ALA A 201 -8.24 2.83 -6.61
C ALA A 201 -9.54 2.07 -6.93
N ALA A 202 -9.65 0.82 -6.47
CA ALA A 202 -10.87 0.03 -6.61
C ALA A 202 -12.04 0.66 -5.83
N ALA A 203 -11.81 1.14 -4.60
CA ALA A 203 -12.82 1.86 -3.83
C ALA A 203 -13.28 3.14 -4.54
N ALA A 204 -12.36 3.88 -5.16
CA ALA A 204 -12.70 5.07 -5.95
C ALA A 204 -13.52 4.72 -7.21
N ALA A 205 -13.17 3.62 -7.90
CA ALA A 205 -13.92 3.12 -9.04
C ALA A 205 -15.37 2.74 -8.68
N ARG A 206 -15.58 2.16 -7.50
CA ARG A 206 -16.91 1.84 -6.96
C ARG A 206 -17.70 3.08 -6.49
N GLY A 207 -17.03 4.18 -6.16
CA GLY A 207 -17.66 5.43 -5.71
C GLY A 207 -18.00 6.44 -6.81
N SER A 208 -17.62 6.17 -8.07
CA SER A 208 -17.76 7.11 -9.18
C SER A 208 -19.17 7.10 -9.77
N ASP A 209 -20.05 8.02 -9.35
CA ASP A 209 -21.35 8.23 -9.99
C ASP A 209 -21.15 8.73 -11.44
N PRO A 210 -21.76 8.09 -12.47
CA PRO A 210 -21.65 8.50 -13.87
C PRO A 210 -22.04 9.97 -14.13
N THR A 211 -22.86 10.59 -13.29
CA THR A 211 -23.24 12.00 -13.43
C THR A 211 -22.04 12.95 -13.25
N VAL A 212 -21.13 12.66 -12.32
CA VAL A 212 -19.91 13.46 -12.07
C VAL A 212 -18.90 13.32 -13.22
N ARG A 213 -18.79 12.14 -13.84
CA ARG A 213 -17.96 11.93 -15.05
C ARG A 213 -18.44 12.79 -16.23
N SER A 214 -19.76 12.98 -16.37
CA SER A 214 -20.35 13.75 -17.47
C SER A 214 -20.15 15.27 -17.34
N LEU A 215 -20.02 15.79 -16.11
CA LEU A 215 -19.76 17.20 -15.84
C LEU A 215 -18.29 17.58 -16.11
N GLY A 216 -17.34 16.67 -15.84
CA GLY A 216 -15.93 16.88 -16.20
C GLY A 216 -15.70 17.03 -17.70
N THR A 217 -16.41 16.27 -18.53
CA THR A 217 -16.34 16.38 -20.00
C THR A 217 -17.07 17.60 -20.57
N ARG A 218 -18.07 18.15 -19.85
CA ARG A 218 -18.80 19.36 -20.30
C ARG A 218 -18.11 20.66 -19.89
N GLY A 219 -17.38 20.66 -18.78
CA GLY A 219 -16.61 21.84 -18.33
C GLY A 219 -15.42 22.20 -19.24
N LEU A 220 -14.91 21.23 -20.01
CA LEU A 220 -13.84 21.45 -21.00
C LEU A 220 -14.37 21.84 -22.40
N ALA A 221 -15.69 21.84 -22.60
CA ALA A 221 -16.31 22.22 -23.87
C ALA A 221 -16.83 23.68 -23.89
N LEU A 222 -16.59 24.44 -22.81
CA LEU A 222 -17.05 25.82 -22.63
C LEU A 222 -15.92 26.77 -22.21
N SER A 223 -14.66 26.37 -22.39
CA SER A 223 -13.47 27.21 -22.19
C SER A 223 -12.71 27.35 -23.49
#